data_AF-A0A2D5JIT7-F1
#
_entry.id   AF-A0A2D5JIT7-F1
#
_cell.length_a   1.000
_cell.length_b   1.000
_cell.length_c   1.000
_cell.angle_alpha   90.00
_cell.angle_beta   90.00
_cell.angle_gamma   90.00
#
_symmetry.space_group_name_H-M   'P 1'
#
loop_
_entity.id
_entity.type
_entity.pdbx_description
1 polymer ?
#
loop_
_entity_poly.entity_id
_entity_poly.type
_entity_poly.pdbx_seq_one_letter_code
_entity_poly.pdbx_strand_id
1 'polypeptide(L)'
;MKLNDYFESCSIALKEPSKEKLGPLIDLYSSQVGIDSYDVIIMGVPDGRLSFGNENCSLAPNEIRKELYDLYAGDWVLNILDLGNLKIGATIEDTYHAIEDISHFFSQKNIPLLILGGGHDLITPIFEGYSKFGKPLSFASADAYLDLQSQDPFHSRSFLTKLLSSPSSLLSKYTLFAYQSYLCSPSEVSLLKKMDFNLIRLGAFTENYSEIEPYVRDLDHLSIDLCVMRTS
;
A
#
# COMPACT_ATOMS: atom_id res chain seq x y z
N MET A 1 16.99 5.28 -12.78
CA MET A 1 16.38 3.96 -12.56
C MET A 1 15.89 3.42 -13.90
N LYS A 2 16.10 2.13 -14.20
CA LYS A 2 15.57 1.48 -15.41
C LYS A 2 14.38 0.60 -15.02
N LEU A 3 13.15 1.09 -15.16
CA LEU A 3 11.96 0.36 -14.65
C LEU A 3 11.72 -1.00 -15.33
N ASN A 4 12.18 -1.19 -16.57
CA ASN A 4 12.07 -2.49 -17.26
C ASN A 4 12.76 -3.63 -16.51
N ASP A 5 13.78 -3.30 -15.71
CA ASP A 5 14.52 -4.28 -14.93
C ASP A 5 13.67 -4.79 -13.75
N TYR A 6 12.72 -3.97 -13.26
CA TYR A 6 11.88 -4.23 -12.09
C TYR A 6 10.53 -4.87 -12.44
N PHE A 7 9.97 -4.57 -13.62
CA PHE A 7 8.58 -4.93 -13.94
C PHE A 7 8.44 -5.95 -15.06
N GLU A 8 7.38 -6.75 -14.96
CA GLU A 8 6.82 -7.58 -16.02
C GLU A 8 5.46 -7.04 -16.45
N SER A 9 5.21 -7.00 -17.76
CA SER A 9 3.93 -6.57 -18.31
C SER A 9 2.81 -7.47 -17.81
N CYS A 10 1.72 -6.87 -17.35
CA CYS A 10 0.49 -7.61 -17.08
C CYS A 10 -0.44 -7.55 -18.29
N SER A 11 -1.13 -8.65 -18.59
CA SER A 11 -2.20 -8.68 -19.58
C SER A 11 -3.49 -9.06 -18.87
N ILE A 12 -4.45 -8.13 -18.84
CA ILE A 12 -5.73 -8.30 -18.17
C ILE A 12 -6.81 -8.36 -19.25
N ALA A 13 -7.49 -9.51 -19.33
CA ALA A 13 -8.65 -9.66 -20.19
C ALA A 13 -9.85 -8.93 -19.58
N LEU A 14 -10.37 -7.92 -20.27
CA LEU A 14 -11.61 -7.23 -19.89
C LEU A 14 -12.81 -8.16 -20.12
N LYS A 15 -13.76 -8.17 -19.19
CA LYS A 15 -14.97 -9.01 -19.28
C LYS A 15 -15.85 -8.57 -20.44
N GLU A 16 -16.02 -7.26 -20.61
CA GLU A 16 -16.73 -6.67 -21.75
C GLU A 16 -15.96 -5.43 -22.24
N PRO A 17 -15.42 -5.44 -23.47
CA PRO A 17 -14.64 -4.32 -23.98
C PRO A 17 -15.56 -3.13 -24.32
N SER A 18 -15.39 -2.02 -23.61
CA SER A 18 -16.02 -0.72 -23.89
C SER A 18 -14.99 0.39 -23.73
N LYS A 19 -15.01 1.40 -24.61
CA LYS A 19 -14.13 2.58 -24.52
C LYS A 19 -14.42 3.48 -23.32
N GLU A 20 -15.58 3.30 -22.71
CA GLU A 20 -16.02 4.05 -21.51
C GLU A 20 -15.56 3.39 -20.21
N LYS A 21 -14.99 2.19 -20.29
CA LYS A 21 -14.38 1.53 -19.13
C LYS A 21 -12.99 2.08 -18.86
N LEU A 22 -12.53 1.89 -17.63
CA LEU A 22 -11.25 2.37 -17.17
C LEU A 22 -10.08 1.69 -17.87
N GLY A 23 -10.15 0.37 -18.10
CA GLY A 23 -9.05 -0.41 -18.69
C GLY A 23 -8.50 0.17 -19.99
N PRO A 24 -9.34 0.49 -20.99
CA PRO A 24 -8.89 1.12 -22.24
C PRO A 24 -8.34 2.56 -22.11
N LEU A 25 -8.52 3.22 -20.97
CA LEU A 25 -7.99 4.56 -20.68
C LEU A 25 -6.67 4.50 -19.89
N ILE A 26 -6.26 3.33 -19.43
CA ILE A 26 -4.99 3.12 -18.73
C ILE A 26 -3.93 2.74 -19.76
N ASP A 27 -2.85 3.51 -19.81
CA ASP A 27 -1.69 3.15 -20.61
C ASP A 27 -0.91 2.04 -19.91
N LEU A 28 -0.42 1.10 -20.71
CA LEU A 28 0.50 0.08 -20.24
C LEU A 28 1.93 0.55 -20.46
N TYR A 29 2.76 0.40 -19.44
CA TYR A 29 4.14 0.82 -19.51
C TYR A 29 4.91 0.12 -20.62
N SER A 30 5.62 0.92 -21.41
CA SER A 30 6.61 0.48 -22.37
C SER A 30 7.84 1.39 -22.27
N SER A 31 8.99 0.90 -22.73
CA SER A 31 10.27 1.61 -22.62
C SER A 31 10.32 2.98 -23.30
N GLN A 32 9.32 3.30 -24.12
CA GLN A 32 9.21 4.55 -24.88
C GLN A 32 8.34 5.60 -24.18
N VAL A 33 7.62 5.22 -23.12
CA VAL A 33 6.66 6.08 -22.42
C VAL A 33 7.39 6.99 -21.42
N GLY A 34 7.15 8.29 -21.51
CA GLY A 34 7.61 9.27 -20.53
C GLY A 34 6.73 9.25 -19.29
N ILE A 35 7.30 8.92 -18.13
CA ILE A 35 6.54 8.76 -16.87
C ILE A 35 6.02 10.10 -16.35
N ASP A 36 6.75 11.19 -16.61
CA ASP A 36 6.47 12.52 -16.06
C ASP A 36 5.18 13.17 -16.60
N SER A 37 4.53 12.57 -17.59
CA SER A 37 3.23 13.04 -18.12
C SER A 37 2.01 12.38 -17.46
N TYR A 38 2.23 11.45 -16.52
CA TYR A 38 1.15 10.71 -15.87
C TYR A 38 0.82 11.27 -14.49
N ASP A 39 -0.47 11.27 -14.17
CA ASP A 39 -1.00 11.79 -12.91
C ASP A 39 -1.00 10.72 -11.82
N VAL A 40 -1.17 9.45 -12.20
CA VAL A 40 -1.20 8.30 -11.28
C VAL A 40 -0.49 7.11 -11.91
N ILE A 41 0.31 6.42 -11.10
CA ILE A 41 1.02 5.21 -11.51
C ILE A 41 0.46 4.02 -10.73
N ILE A 42 0.16 2.94 -11.42
CA ILE A 42 -0.24 1.66 -10.82
C ILE A 42 0.96 0.71 -10.85
N MET A 43 1.17 -0.02 -9.76
CA MET A 43 2.05 -1.18 -9.75
C MET A 43 1.44 -2.32 -8.94
N GLY A 44 1.67 -3.55 -9.39
CA GLY A 44 1.29 -4.75 -8.65
C GLY A 44 2.50 -5.36 -7.96
N VAL A 45 2.33 -5.84 -6.74
CA VAL A 45 3.36 -6.56 -5.98
C VAL A 45 2.82 -7.94 -5.62
N PRO A 46 3.05 -8.96 -6.48
CA PRO A 46 2.54 -10.31 -6.25
C PRO A 46 3.41 -11.08 -5.24
N ASP A 47 3.67 -10.50 -4.07
CA ASP A 47 4.41 -11.13 -2.98
C ASP A 47 3.52 -11.32 -1.74
N GLY A 48 3.34 -12.57 -1.34
CA GLY A 48 2.58 -12.97 -0.16
C GLY A 48 3.39 -13.83 0.80
N ARG A 49 4.72 -13.96 0.61
CA ARG A 49 5.56 -14.91 1.35
C ARG A 49 5.54 -14.70 2.87
N LEU A 50 5.29 -13.48 3.34
CA LEU A 50 5.20 -13.12 4.76
C LEU A 50 3.76 -12.91 5.26
N SER A 51 2.77 -13.29 4.46
CA SER A 51 1.36 -13.27 4.82
C SER A 51 0.93 -14.63 5.36
N PHE A 52 1.36 -14.97 6.58
CA PHE A 52 1.08 -16.28 7.18
C PHE A 52 -0.42 -16.63 7.17
N GLY A 53 -0.76 -17.75 6.54
CA GLY A 53 -2.15 -18.21 6.38
C GLY A 53 -2.96 -17.43 5.33
N ASN A 54 -2.31 -16.54 4.57
CA ASN A 54 -2.89 -15.77 3.47
C ASN A 54 -1.88 -15.56 2.33
N GLU A 55 -0.98 -16.51 2.08
CA GLU A 55 0.13 -16.37 1.12
C GLU A 55 -0.38 -16.20 -0.34
N ASN A 56 -1.61 -16.66 -0.59
CA ASN A 56 -2.32 -16.49 -1.85
C ASN A 56 -2.71 -15.03 -2.14
N CYS A 57 -2.51 -14.09 -1.20
CA CYS A 57 -2.62 -12.66 -1.47
C CYS A 57 -1.69 -12.21 -2.60
N SER A 58 -0.63 -12.96 -2.91
CA SER A 58 0.22 -12.78 -4.10
C SER A 58 -0.56 -12.77 -5.43
N LEU A 59 -1.77 -13.35 -5.50
CA LEU A 59 -2.63 -13.32 -6.68
C LEU A 59 -3.48 -12.03 -6.76
N ALA A 60 -3.63 -11.30 -5.66
CA ALA A 60 -4.51 -10.15 -5.53
C ALA A 60 -4.26 -9.05 -6.57
N PRO A 61 -3.01 -8.68 -6.94
CA PRO A 61 -2.79 -7.57 -7.87
C PRO A 61 -3.53 -7.74 -9.21
N ASN A 62 -3.53 -8.95 -9.76
CA ASN A 62 -4.21 -9.22 -11.03
C ASN A 62 -5.72 -9.35 -10.88
N GLU A 63 -6.21 -9.92 -9.78
CA GLU A 63 -7.66 -9.99 -9.51
C GLU A 63 -8.25 -8.59 -9.26
N ILE A 64 -7.53 -7.73 -8.52
CA ILE A 64 -7.93 -6.34 -8.32
C ILE A 64 -7.96 -5.60 -9.66
N ARG A 65 -6.93 -5.76 -10.52
CA ARG A 65 -6.95 -5.15 -11.86
C ARG A 65 -8.13 -5.58 -12.71
N LYS A 66 -8.50 -6.87 -12.69
CA LYS A 66 -9.66 -7.37 -13.47
C LYS A 66 -10.93 -6.62 -13.10
N GLU A 67 -11.17 -6.38 -11.81
CA GLU A 67 -12.36 -5.65 -11.38
C GLU A 67 -12.21 -4.14 -11.60
N LEU A 68 -11.06 -3.57 -11.24
CA LEU A 68 -10.78 -2.13 -11.39
C LEU A 68 -10.89 -1.68 -12.85
N TYR A 69 -10.32 -2.44 -13.78
CA TYR A 69 -10.27 -2.07 -15.20
C TYR A 69 -11.61 -2.27 -15.90
N ASP A 70 -12.51 -3.05 -15.30
CA ASP A 70 -13.85 -3.27 -15.81
C ASP A 70 -14.85 -2.19 -15.36
N LEU A 71 -14.47 -1.34 -14.39
CA LEU A 71 -15.28 -0.20 -13.96
C LEU A 71 -15.43 0.84 -15.08
N TYR A 72 -16.56 1.55 -15.09
CA TYR A 72 -16.73 2.73 -15.93
C TYR A 72 -15.84 3.87 -15.45
N ALA A 73 -15.26 4.60 -16.40
CA ALA A 73 -14.53 5.82 -16.11
C ALA A 73 -15.47 6.90 -15.55
N GLY A 74 -14.97 7.69 -14.61
CA GLY A 74 -15.73 8.82 -14.06
C GLY A 74 -15.63 10.06 -14.94
N ASP A 75 -16.09 11.19 -14.40
CA ASP A 75 -16.05 12.52 -15.02
C ASP A 75 -14.71 13.26 -14.84
N TRP A 76 -13.64 12.51 -14.58
CA TRP A 76 -12.30 13.04 -14.35
C TRP A 76 -11.39 12.82 -15.56
N VAL A 77 -10.37 13.66 -15.67
CA VAL A 77 -9.33 13.58 -16.70
C VAL A 77 -8.02 13.28 -16.01
N LEU A 78 -7.62 12.01 -15.98
CA LEU A 78 -6.36 11.55 -15.41
C LEU A 78 -5.63 10.70 -16.43
N ASN A 79 -4.34 10.95 -16.60
CA ASN A 79 -3.43 10.08 -17.32
C ASN A 79 -2.93 9.02 -16.33
N ILE A 80 -3.31 7.77 -16.55
CA ILE A 80 -2.95 6.65 -15.68
C ILE A 80 -2.02 5.70 -16.42
N LEU A 81 -0.91 5.35 -15.78
CA LEU A 81 0.06 4.37 -16.29
C LEU A 81 0.10 3.15 -15.37
N ASP A 82 -0.09 1.95 -15.91
CA ASP A 82 0.22 0.71 -15.18
C ASP A 82 1.59 0.19 -15.58
N LEU A 83 2.48 0.05 -14.58
CA LEU A 83 3.81 -0.51 -14.76
C LEU A 83 3.79 -2.04 -14.91
N GLY A 84 2.68 -2.68 -14.55
CA GLY A 84 2.55 -4.13 -14.47
C GLY A 84 2.94 -4.66 -13.09
N ASN A 85 3.46 -5.88 -13.05
CA ASN A 85 3.80 -6.54 -11.80
C ASN A 85 5.30 -6.46 -11.53
N LEU A 86 5.64 -6.20 -10.27
CA LEU A 86 7.00 -6.29 -9.78
C LEU A 86 7.52 -7.72 -9.95
N LYS A 87 8.74 -7.86 -10.47
CA LYS A 87 9.50 -9.10 -10.46
C LYS A 87 9.89 -9.43 -9.02
N ILE A 88 9.31 -10.49 -8.48
CA ILE A 88 9.62 -10.91 -7.12
C ILE A 88 11.05 -11.44 -7.06
N GLY A 89 11.82 -10.91 -6.11
CA GLY A 89 13.21 -11.27 -5.90
C GLY A 89 13.37 -12.68 -5.33
N ALA A 90 14.57 -13.24 -5.47
CA ALA A 90 14.89 -14.57 -4.95
C ALA A 90 14.69 -14.64 -3.43
N THR A 91 15.00 -13.56 -2.73
CA THR A 91 14.75 -13.37 -1.29
C THR A 91 13.67 -12.31 -1.03
N ILE A 92 13.23 -12.21 0.24
CA ILE A 92 12.33 -11.13 0.68
C ILE A 92 13.05 -9.79 0.57
N GLU A 93 14.30 -9.77 0.99
CA GLU A 93 15.17 -8.60 1.00
C GLU A 93 15.37 -8.03 -0.40
N ASP A 94 15.56 -8.90 -1.40
CA ASP A 94 15.66 -8.47 -2.81
C ASP A 94 14.37 -7.75 -3.27
N THR A 95 13.21 -8.24 -2.84
CA THR A 95 11.92 -7.64 -3.18
C THR A 95 11.73 -6.33 -2.44
N TYR A 96 12.16 -6.27 -1.19
CA TYR A 96 12.08 -5.06 -0.37
C TYR A 96 12.95 -3.95 -0.93
N HIS A 97 14.21 -4.23 -1.26
CA HIS A 97 15.08 -3.26 -1.93
C HIS A 97 14.47 -2.75 -3.24
N ALA A 98 13.80 -3.63 -3.99
CA ALA A 98 13.13 -3.23 -5.20
C ALA A 98 12.00 -2.23 -4.96
N ILE A 99 11.13 -2.51 -3.97
CA ILE A 99 10.02 -1.62 -3.58
C ILE A 99 10.55 -0.31 -3.00
N GLU A 100 11.62 -0.36 -2.21
CA GLU A 100 12.29 0.80 -1.61
C GLU A 100 12.81 1.76 -2.69
N ASP A 101 13.50 1.24 -3.71
CA ASP A 101 14.00 2.02 -4.84
C ASP A 101 12.86 2.64 -5.66
N ILE A 102 11.79 1.87 -5.90
CA ILE A 102 10.61 2.33 -6.64
C ILE A 102 9.88 3.44 -5.87
N SER A 103 9.64 3.22 -4.58
CA SER A 103 8.95 4.18 -3.70
C SER A 103 9.76 5.46 -3.57
N HIS A 104 11.09 5.36 -3.47
CA HIS A 104 11.97 6.52 -3.50
C HIS A 104 11.91 7.28 -4.83
N PHE A 105 11.95 6.56 -5.96
CA PHE A 105 11.90 7.17 -7.28
C PHE A 105 10.59 7.96 -7.53
N PHE A 106 9.44 7.38 -7.18
CA PHE A 106 8.14 8.04 -7.39
C PHE A 106 7.88 9.17 -6.40
N SER A 107 8.32 9.03 -5.13
CA SER A 107 8.25 10.13 -4.17
C SER A 107 9.08 11.34 -4.61
N GLN A 108 10.26 11.15 -5.20
CA GLN A 108 11.06 12.24 -5.77
C GLN A 108 10.38 12.96 -6.92
N LYS A 109 9.57 12.25 -7.70
CA LYS A 109 8.81 12.82 -8.83
C LYS A 109 7.50 13.48 -8.40
N ASN A 110 7.09 13.31 -7.15
CA ASN A 110 5.78 13.76 -6.66
C ASN A 110 4.61 13.21 -7.50
N ILE A 111 4.73 11.96 -7.94
CA ILE A 111 3.68 11.26 -8.68
C ILE A 111 3.09 10.18 -7.76
N PRO A 112 1.78 10.21 -7.47
CA PRO A 112 1.10 9.19 -6.68
C PRO A 112 1.28 7.77 -7.25
N LEU A 113 1.62 6.85 -6.37
CA LEU A 113 1.83 5.44 -6.69
C LEU A 113 0.74 4.59 -6.00
N LEU A 114 -0.17 4.05 -6.81
CA LEU A 114 -1.16 3.07 -6.38
C LEU A 114 -0.54 1.66 -6.40
N ILE A 115 -0.27 1.13 -5.21
CA ILE A 115 0.34 -0.19 -5.05
C ILE A 115 -0.77 -1.20 -4.78
N LEU A 116 -0.94 -2.13 -5.71
CA LEU A 116 -1.79 -3.31 -5.55
C LEU A 116 -0.93 -4.38 -4.90
N GLY A 117 -1.02 -4.50 -3.58
CA GLY A 117 -0.16 -5.39 -2.81
C GLY A 117 -0.55 -6.86 -2.88
N GLY A 118 0.30 -7.67 -2.24
CA GLY A 118 -0.08 -8.97 -1.70
C GLY A 118 -0.11 -8.86 -0.17
N GLY A 119 1.05 -9.00 0.46
CA GLY A 119 1.18 -8.90 1.90
C GLY A 119 1.18 -7.48 2.45
N HIS A 120 0.75 -7.34 3.70
CA HIS A 120 0.74 -6.05 4.39
C HIS A 120 2.12 -5.64 4.92
N ASP A 121 3.06 -6.60 5.00
CA ASP A 121 4.46 -6.36 5.33
C ASP A 121 5.16 -5.39 4.35
N LEU A 122 4.65 -5.30 3.11
CA LEU A 122 5.16 -4.45 2.04
C LEU A 122 5.13 -2.95 2.37
N ILE A 123 4.38 -2.53 3.40
CA ILE A 123 4.45 -1.16 3.92
C ILE A 123 5.86 -0.81 4.45
N THR A 124 6.63 -1.82 4.88
CA THR A 124 7.98 -1.65 5.42
C THR A 124 8.95 -1.07 4.38
N PRO A 125 9.19 -1.72 3.23
CA PRO A 125 10.06 -1.15 2.20
C PRO A 125 9.50 0.13 1.56
N ILE A 126 8.17 0.33 1.55
CA ILE A 126 7.57 1.60 1.12
C ILE A 126 8.03 2.73 2.04
N PHE A 127 7.88 2.53 3.35
CA PHE A 127 8.34 3.50 4.35
C PHE A 127 9.83 3.78 4.26
N GLU A 128 10.66 2.74 4.09
CA GLU A 128 12.11 2.88 3.93
C GLU A 128 12.46 3.73 2.68
N GLY A 129 11.75 3.52 1.56
CA GLY A 129 11.94 4.28 0.33
C GLY A 129 11.59 5.77 0.49
N TYR A 130 10.52 6.09 1.20
CA TYR A 130 10.16 7.47 1.53
C TYR A 130 11.14 8.10 2.53
N SER A 131 11.65 7.32 3.48
CA SER A 131 12.57 7.78 4.53
C SER A 131 13.91 8.26 3.95
N LYS A 132 14.31 7.77 2.77
CA LYS A 132 15.50 8.27 2.04
C LYS A 132 15.45 9.76 1.72
N PHE A 133 14.26 10.38 1.71
CA PHE A 133 14.12 11.82 1.51
C PHE A 133 14.56 12.65 2.74
N GLY A 134 14.77 12.00 3.90
CA GLY A 134 15.28 12.62 5.11
C GLY A 134 14.28 13.55 5.80
N LYS A 135 12.98 13.39 5.52
CA LYS A 135 11.91 14.18 6.15
C LYS A 135 11.05 13.32 7.08
N PRO A 136 10.47 13.91 8.13
CA PRO A 136 9.48 13.23 8.96
C PRO A 136 8.27 12.81 8.12
N LEU A 137 7.84 11.56 8.28
CA LEU A 137 6.77 10.93 7.50
C LEU A 137 5.48 10.80 8.31
N SER A 138 4.35 10.95 7.63
CA SER A 138 3.00 10.76 8.17
C SER A 138 2.30 9.64 7.42
N PHE A 139 2.06 8.52 8.10
CA PHE A 139 1.47 7.32 7.51
C PHE A 139 0.11 7.03 8.17
N ALA A 140 -0.78 6.40 7.43
CA ALA A 140 -2.01 5.85 8.00
C ALA A 140 -2.30 4.44 7.46
N SER A 141 -3.02 3.67 8.26
CA SER A 141 -3.52 2.35 7.88
C SER A 141 -5.00 2.20 8.25
N ALA A 142 -5.79 1.67 7.32
CA ALA A 142 -7.09 1.08 7.59
C ALA A 142 -6.88 -0.40 7.90
N ASP A 143 -7.07 -0.83 9.15
CA ASP A 143 -6.86 -2.23 9.54
C ASP A 143 -7.75 -2.62 10.72
N ALA A 144 -8.13 -3.89 10.80
CA ALA A 144 -8.78 -4.49 11.95
C ALA A 144 -7.81 -4.78 13.12
N TYR A 145 -6.52 -4.95 12.82
CA TYR A 145 -5.43 -5.29 13.74
C TYR A 145 -4.46 -4.10 13.94
N LEU A 146 -3.53 -4.24 14.88
CA LEU A 146 -2.52 -3.20 15.18
C LEU A 146 -1.19 -3.42 14.44
N ASP A 147 -0.95 -4.64 13.97
CA ASP A 147 0.30 -5.13 13.37
C ASP A 147 1.58 -4.85 14.18
N LEU A 148 1.42 -4.92 15.51
CA LEU A 148 2.47 -4.72 16.52
C LEU A 148 2.96 -6.06 17.13
N GLN A 149 2.71 -7.19 16.47
CA GLN A 149 3.14 -8.48 16.99
C GLN A 149 4.68 -8.58 17.01
N SER A 150 5.18 -9.58 17.73
CA SER A 150 6.62 -9.86 17.82
C SER A 150 7.22 -9.99 16.42
N GLN A 151 8.42 -9.42 16.22
CA GLN A 151 9.14 -9.48 14.94
C GLN A 151 9.84 -10.82 14.69
N ASP A 152 9.77 -11.80 15.59
CA ASP A 152 10.52 -13.05 15.46
C ASP A 152 9.58 -14.27 15.41
N PRO A 153 9.35 -14.85 14.21
CA PRO A 153 9.80 -14.41 12.89
C PRO A 153 9.00 -13.21 12.35
N PHE A 154 9.60 -12.40 11.48
CA PHE A 154 8.95 -11.21 10.91
C PHE A 154 7.85 -11.62 9.93
N HIS A 155 6.71 -10.93 9.99
CA HIS A 155 5.55 -11.20 9.15
C HIS A 155 4.63 -9.98 8.98
N SER A 156 3.64 -10.09 8.10
CA SER A 156 2.61 -9.06 7.84
C SER A 156 2.03 -8.41 9.09
N ARG A 157 1.72 -9.19 10.14
CA ARG A 157 1.22 -8.67 11.44
C ARG A 157 2.27 -8.02 12.38
N SER A 158 3.48 -7.76 11.91
CA SER A 158 4.60 -7.23 12.75
C SER A 158 5.31 -6.03 12.15
N PHE A 159 4.81 -5.49 11.02
CA PHE A 159 5.47 -4.39 10.31
C PHE A 159 5.68 -3.17 11.20
N LEU A 160 4.70 -2.82 12.05
CA LEU A 160 4.77 -1.61 12.85
C LEU A 160 5.87 -1.71 13.90
N THR A 161 6.05 -2.90 14.48
CA THR A 161 7.16 -3.16 15.41
C THR A 161 8.50 -2.93 14.71
N LYS A 162 8.66 -3.40 13.47
CA LYS A 162 9.89 -3.21 12.66
C LYS A 162 10.14 -1.73 12.35
N LEU A 163 9.11 -1.00 11.92
CA LEU A 163 9.19 0.44 11.66
C LEU A 163 9.58 1.24 12.90
N LEU A 164 9.02 0.91 14.06
CA LEU A 164 9.29 1.59 15.33
C LEU A 164 10.66 1.26 15.91
N SER A 165 11.16 0.04 15.66
CA SER A 165 12.46 -0.40 16.20
C SER A 165 13.64 0.07 15.34
N SER A 166 13.38 0.56 14.12
CA SER A 166 14.42 1.08 13.24
C SER A 166 14.97 2.41 13.78
N PRO A 167 16.28 2.51 14.07
CA PRO A 167 16.88 3.74 14.59
C PRO A 167 16.87 4.89 13.56
N SER A 168 16.69 4.58 12.28
CA SER A 168 16.54 5.54 11.19
C SER A 168 15.08 5.85 10.87
N SER A 169 14.12 5.37 11.68
CA SER A 169 12.71 5.62 11.46
C SER A 169 12.40 7.11 11.57
N LEU A 170 11.88 7.69 10.49
CA LEU A 170 11.39 9.06 10.44
C LEU A 170 9.86 9.13 10.61
N LEU A 171 9.24 8.10 11.19
CA LEU A 171 7.79 8.04 11.39
C LEU A 171 7.38 9.07 12.45
N SER A 172 6.79 10.17 11.99
CA SER A 172 6.40 11.29 12.85
C SER A 172 4.96 11.22 13.31
N LYS A 173 4.08 10.69 12.45
CA LYS A 173 2.66 10.48 12.75
C LYS A 173 2.25 9.14 12.16
N TYR A 174 1.55 8.37 12.97
CA TYR A 174 0.87 7.16 12.52
C TYR A 174 -0.59 7.20 12.97
N THR A 175 -1.49 7.01 12.01
CA THR A 175 -2.92 6.88 12.27
C THR A 175 -3.38 5.49 11.86
N LEU A 176 -3.87 4.71 12.82
CA LEU A 176 -4.59 3.48 12.55
C LEU A 176 -6.07 3.70 12.79
N PHE A 177 -6.88 3.42 11.77
CA PHE A 177 -8.31 3.54 11.87
C PHE A 177 -9.02 2.21 11.57
N ALA A 178 -10.20 2.09 12.18
CA ALA A 178 -11.09 0.94 12.09
C ALA A 178 -10.61 -0.36 12.79
N TYR A 179 -9.66 -0.26 13.74
CA TYR A 179 -9.26 -1.43 14.53
C TYR A 179 -10.41 -1.97 15.40
N GLN A 180 -10.40 -3.29 15.61
CA GLN A 180 -11.46 -4.00 16.33
C GLN A 180 -10.93 -4.48 17.67
N SER A 181 -11.48 -3.97 18.78
CA SER A 181 -10.90 -4.18 20.11
C SER A 181 -10.80 -5.64 20.55
N TYR A 182 -11.62 -6.54 20.00
CA TYR A 182 -11.55 -7.97 20.30
C TYR A 182 -10.46 -8.72 19.51
N LEU A 183 -9.85 -8.10 18.50
CA LEU A 183 -8.72 -8.64 17.73
C LEU A 183 -7.37 -8.08 18.18
N CYS A 184 -7.38 -7.09 19.08
CA CYS A 184 -6.18 -6.34 19.47
C CYS A 184 -5.87 -6.50 20.95
N SER A 185 -4.57 -6.60 21.30
CA SER A 185 -4.18 -6.64 22.70
C SER A 185 -4.41 -5.28 23.38
N PRO A 186 -5.08 -5.23 24.54
CA PRO A 186 -5.22 -3.98 25.30
C PRO A 186 -3.87 -3.36 25.73
N SER A 187 -2.83 -4.18 25.94
CA SER A 187 -1.49 -3.67 26.27
C SER A 187 -0.82 -2.99 25.08
N GLU A 188 -0.97 -3.53 23.87
CA GLU A 188 -0.46 -2.94 22.62
C GLU A 188 -1.20 -1.64 22.30
N VAL A 189 -2.53 -1.61 22.43
CA VAL A 189 -3.32 -0.36 22.29
C VAL A 189 -2.81 0.70 23.25
N SER A 190 -2.53 0.32 24.50
CA SER A 190 -2.03 1.25 25.53
C SER A 190 -0.62 1.75 25.23
N LEU A 191 0.24 0.89 24.66
CA LEU A 191 1.59 1.24 24.24
C LEU A 191 1.55 2.28 23.11
N LEU A 192 0.82 1.99 22.03
CA LEU A 192 0.70 2.88 20.88
C LEU A 192 0.11 4.25 21.25
N LYS A 193 -0.88 4.29 22.16
CA LYS A 193 -1.40 5.56 22.69
C LYS A 193 -0.35 6.37 23.46
N LYS A 194 0.57 5.71 24.17
CA LYS A 194 1.68 6.39 24.87
C LYS A 194 2.75 6.91 23.90
N MET A 195 2.77 6.40 22.67
CA MET A 195 3.65 6.85 21.59
C MET A 195 2.99 7.95 20.75
N ASP A 196 1.87 8.53 21.23
CA ASP A 196 1.09 9.57 20.56
C ASP A 196 0.56 9.19 19.16
N PHE A 197 0.32 7.90 18.94
CA PHE A 197 -0.33 7.43 17.71
C PHE A 197 -1.85 7.56 17.79
N ASN A 198 -2.45 7.92 16.65
CA ASN A 198 -3.90 8.06 16.54
C ASN A 198 -4.53 6.69 16.31
N LEU A 199 -5.24 6.17 17.31
CA LEU A 199 -5.94 4.88 17.22
C LEU A 199 -7.45 5.08 17.24
N ILE A 200 -8.11 4.89 16.10
CA ILE A 200 -9.55 5.07 15.93
C ILE A 200 -10.21 3.70 15.80
N ARG A 201 -11.10 3.36 16.74
CA ARG A 201 -11.86 2.09 16.71
C ARG A 201 -12.89 2.10 15.59
N LEU A 202 -13.23 0.91 15.06
CA LEU A 202 -14.28 0.76 14.04
C LEU A 202 -15.60 1.45 14.43
N GLY A 203 -16.08 1.27 15.66
CA GLY A 203 -17.33 1.91 16.10
C GLY A 203 -17.29 3.44 16.02
N ALA A 204 -16.20 4.04 16.50
CA ALA A 204 -16.01 5.49 16.43
C ALA A 204 -15.86 5.97 14.98
N PHE A 205 -15.13 5.22 14.15
CA PHE A 205 -14.97 5.49 12.71
C PHE A 205 -16.33 5.56 12.01
N THR A 206 -17.24 4.63 12.31
CA THR A 206 -18.56 4.54 11.66
C THR A 206 -19.57 5.56 12.17
N GLU A 207 -19.39 6.10 13.37
CA GLU A 207 -20.30 7.10 13.94
C GLU A 207 -20.14 8.46 13.25
N ASN A 208 -18.91 8.87 12.94
CA ASN A 208 -18.64 10.15 12.30
C ASN A 208 -17.37 10.13 11.43
N TYR A 209 -17.54 9.80 10.14
CA TYR A 209 -16.42 9.76 9.20
C TYR A 209 -15.70 11.12 9.03
N SER A 210 -16.39 12.24 9.27
CA SER A 210 -15.78 13.57 9.13
C SER A 210 -14.69 13.85 10.17
N GLU A 211 -14.67 13.13 11.28
CA GLU A 211 -13.60 13.25 12.29
C GLU A 211 -12.25 12.71 11.82
N ILE A 212 -12.23 11.97 10.70
CA ILE A 212 -11.03 11.29 10.19
C ILE A 212 -10.24 12.17 9.25
N GLU A 213 -10.92 13.07 8.55
CA GLU A 213 -10.34 13.93 7.52
C GLU A 213 -9.05 14.64 7.99
N PRO A 214 -8.96 15.22 9.21
CA PRO A 214 -7.74 15.86 9.69
C PRO A 214 -6.54 14.90 9.83
N TYR A 215 -6.81 13.61 10.05
CA TYR A 215 -5.79 12.58 10.21
C TYR A 215 -5.29 12.00 8.89
N VAL A 216 -5.99 12.26 7.77
CA VAL A 216 -5.67 11.72 6.45
C VAL A 216 -5.34 12.77 5.39
N ARG A 217 -5.54 14.07 5.67
CA ARG A 217 -5.34 15.16 4.70
C ARG A 217 -3.92 15.28 4.17
N ASP A 218 -2.92 15.14 5.04
CA ASP A 218 -1.51 15.41 4.72
C ASP A 218 -0.65 14.15 4.97
N LEU A 219 -1.06 13.02 4.39
CA LEU A 219 -0.32 11.75 4.50
C LEU A 219 0.68 11.60 3.35
N ASP A 220 1.84 11.04 3.69
CA ASP A 220 2.81 10.54 2.72
C ASP A 220 2.39 9.16 2.18
N HIS A 221 1.67 8.37 2.99
CA HIS A 221 1.18 7.06 2.59
C HIS A 221 -0.09 6.67 3.33
N LEU A 222 -1.01 6.05 2.59
CA LEU A 222 -2.20 5.40 3.10
C LEU A 222 -2.19 3.92 2.71
N SER A 223 -2.25 3.05 3.71
CA SER A 223 -2.41 1.61 3.54
C SER A 223 -3.84 1.20 3.87
N ILE A 224 -4.37 0.20 3.15
CA ILE A 224 -5.69 -0.37 3.41
C ILE A 224 -5.52 -1.89 3.44
N ASP A 225 -5.57 -2.49 4.63
CA ASP A 225 -5.73 -3.94 4.78
C ASP A 225 -7.23 -4.27 4.65
N LEU A 226 -7.56 -5.08 3.64
CA LEU A 226 -8.93 -5.50 3.38
C LEU A 226 -9.56 -6.31 4.52
N CYS A 227 -8.77 -6.81 5.49
CA CYS A 227 -9.32 -7.45 6.68
C CYS A 227 -10.20 -6.51 7.54
N VAL A 228 -10.10 -5.20 7.32
CA VAL A 228 -10.99 -4.19 7.93
C VAL A 228 -12.45 -4.34 7.49
N MET A 229 -12.68 -4.94 6.33
CA MET A 229 -14.01 -5.15 5.76
C MET A 229 -14.70 -6.34 6.41
N ARG A 230 -16.03 -6.24 6.58
CA ARG A 230 -16.85 -7.36 7.02
C ARG A 230 -16.88 -8.43 5.93
N THR A 231 -16.50 -9.67 6.27
CA THR A 231 -16.79 -10.85 5.45
C THR A 231 -18.24 -11.27 5.65
N SER A 232 -18.98 -11.42 4.54
CA SER A 232 -20.38 -11.83 4.51
C SER A 232 -20.53 -13.34 4.49
#